data_AF-A0A1M6U1J4-F1
#
_entry.id   AF-A0A1M6U1J4-F1
#
_cell.length_a   1.000
_cell.length_b   1.000
_cell.length_c   1.000
_cell.angle_alpha   90.00
_cell.angle_beta   90.00
_cell.angle_gamma   90.00
#
_symmetry.space_group_name_H-M   'P 1'
#
loop_
_entity.id
_entity.type
_entity.pdbx_description
1 polymer ?
#
loop_
_entity_poly.entity_id
_entity_poly.type
_entity_poly.pdbx_seq_one_letter_code
_entity_poly.pdbx_strand_id
1 'polypeptide(L)' 'MEKIYTKDQNKTKLVKAKPETIQFLLSYSKSLNITEVDGLQFESNLN' A
#
# COMPACT_ATOMS: atom_id res chain seq x y z
N MET A 1 -7.55 19.42 9.34
CA MET A 1 -7.96 18.03 8.99
C MET A 1 -9.06 17.48 9.89
N GLU A 2 -9.06 17.81 11.18
CA GLU A 2 -10.06 17.39 12.18
C GLU A 2 -11.53 17.45 11.72
N LYS A 3 -11.94 18.53 11.03
CA LYS A 3 -13.33 18.75 10.57
C LYS A 3 -13.77 17.85 9.40
N ILE A 4 -12.84 17.20 8.71
CA ILE A 4 -13.11 16.28 7.58
C ILE A 4 -13.43 14.88 8.11
N TYR A 5 -12.77 14.46 9.18
CA TYR A 5 -12.95 13.15 9.81
C TYR A 5 -14.19 13.06 10.71
N THR A 6 -14.76 14.18 11.11
CA THR A 6 -15.87 14.26 12.08
C THR A 6 -17.25 14.49 11.46
N LYS A 7 -17.35 14.75 10.15
CA LYS A 7 -18.59 15.28 9.53
C LYS A 7 -19.64 14.27 9.09
N ASP A 8 -19.41 12.97 9.18
CA ASP A 8 -20.41 11.98 8.71
C ASP A 8 -20.17 10.59 9.34
N GLN A 9 -20.49 10.41 10.62
CA GLN A 9 -20.37 9.10 11.28
C GLN A 9 -21.35 8.04 10.72
N ASN A 10 -22.46 8.48 10.11
CA ASN A 10 -23.55 7.63 9.61
C ASN A 10 -23.42 7.21 8.13
N LYS A 11 -22.39 7.64 7.40
CA LYS A 11 -22.14 7.27 5.98
C LYS A 11 -20.94 6.34 5.80
N THR A 12 -20.55 5.62 6.85
CA THR A 12 -19.42 4.69 6.77
C THR A 12 -19.82 3.45 5.98
N LYS A 13 -19.44 3.40 4.70
CA LYS A 13 -19.61 2.19 3.88
C LYS A 13 -18.48 1.22 4.21
N LEU A 14 -18.85 0.07 4.77
CA LEU A 14 -17.94 -1.06 4.93
C LEU A 14 -17.52 -1.55 3.54
N VAL A 15 -16.28 -1.25 3.17
CA VAL A 15 -15.66 -1.72 1.94
C VAL A 15 -14.60 -2.75 2.29
N LYS A 16 -14.57 -3.84 1.53
CA LYS A 16 -13.53 -4.86 1.61
C LYS A 16 -12.70 -4.80 0.35
N ALA A 17 -11.38 -4.98 0.50
CA ALA A 17 -10.50 -5.17 -0.65
C ALA A 17 -10.90 -6.47 -1.37
N LYS A 18 -10.82 -6.44 -2.71
CA LYS A 18 -10.99 -7.66 -3.49
C LYS A 18 -9.79 -8.59 -3.29
N PRO A 19 -9.96 -9.92 -3.32
CA PRO A 19 -8.85 -10.86 -3.18
C PRO A 19 -7.72 -10.61 -4.18
N GLU A 20 -8.04 -10.20 -5.41
CA GLU A 20 -7.06 -9.90 -6.46
C GLU A 20 -6.21 -8.67 -6.10
N THR A 21 -6.81 -7.67 -5.46
CA THR A 21 -6.09 -6.49 -4.96
C THR A 21 -5.13 -6.87 -3.85
N ILE A 22 -5.56 -7.75 -2.94
CA ILE A 22 -4.70 -8.27 -1.87
C ILE A 22 -3.54 -9.05 -2.48
N GLN A 23 -3.82 -9.94 -3.43
CA GLN A 23 -2.81 -10.75 -4.11
C GLN A 23 -1.81 -9.87 -4.87
N PHE A 24 -2.29 -8.86 -5.59
CA PHE A 24 -1.45 -7.90 -6.29
C PHE A 24 -0.48 -7.20 -5.34
N LEU A 25 -0.99 -6.64 -4.24
CA LEU A 25 -0.17 -5.93 -3.26
C LEU A 25 0.86 -6.86 -2.61
N LEU A 26 0.48 -8.11 -2.31
CA LEU A 26 1.40 -9.11 -1.76
C LEU A 26 2.49 -9.49 -2.76
N SER A 27 2.14 -9.73 -4.03
CA SER A 27 3.12 -10.03 -5.08
C SER A 27 4.06 -8.85 -5.31
N TYR A 28 3.52 -7.63 -5.38
CA TYR A 28 4.30 -6.40 -5.55
C TYR A 28 5.27 -6.15 -4.40
N SER A 29 4.83 -6.38 -3.15
CA SER A 29 5.70 -6.26 -1.99
C SER A 29 6.81 -7.31 -1.98
N LYS A 30 6.57 -8.50 -2.54
CA LYS A 30 7.57 -9.58 -2.63
C LYS A 30 8.58 -9.35 -3.74
N SER A 31 8.19 -8.67 -4.82
CA SER A 31 9.11 -8.31 -5.92
C SER A 31 9.99 -7.10 -5.60
N LEU A 32 9.77 -6.46 -4.44
CA LEU A 32 10.64 -5.40 -3.96
C LEU A 32 12.01 -5.97 -3.58
N ASN A 33 13.05 -5.47 -4.26
CA ASN A 33 14.43 -5.81 -4.02
C ASN A 33 15.20 -4.55 -3.65
N ILE A 34 15.89 -4.59 -2.51
CA ILE A 34 16.73 -3.50 -2.02
C ILE A 34 18.17 -3.84 -2.38
N THR A 35 18.79 -3.00 -3.21
CA THR A 35 20.20 -3.11 -3.56
C THR A 35 20.99 -1.99 -2.90
N GLU A 36 22.11 -2.33 -2.27
CA GLU A 36 23.00 -1.36 -1.65
C GLU A 36 24.29 -1.24 -2.47
N VAL A 37 24.64 -0.01 -2.85
CA VAL A 37 25.89 0.30 -3.57
C VAL A 37 26.48 1.55 -2.94
N ASP A 38 27.73 1.45 -2.47
CA ASP A 38 28.48 2.55 -1.87
C ASP A 38 27.73 3.28 -0.73
N GLY A 39 26.97 2.53 0.07
CA GLY A 39 26.17 3.06 1.19
C GLY A 39 24.86 3.74 0.78
N LEU A 40 24.50 3.70 -0.51
CA LEU A 40 23.22 4.16 -1.05
C LEU A 40 22.30 2.95 -1.27
N GLN A 41 21.06 3.06 -0.80
CA GLN A 41 20.03 2.02 -0.97
C GLN A 41 19.11 2.39 -2.13
N PHE A 42 18.87 1.40 -2.99
CA PHE A 42 17.99 1.50 -4.15
C PHE A 42 16.89 0.45 -4.04
N GLU A 43 15.65 0.91 -4.11
CA GLU A 43 14.48 0.05 -4.20
C GLU A 43 14.17 -0.22 -5.67
N SER A 44 14.12 -1.50 -6.04
CA SER A 44 13.76 -1.94 -7.36
C SER A 44 12.60 -2.92 -7.28
N ASN A 45 11.65 -2.82 -8.20
CA ASN A 45 10.60 -3.82 -8.34
C ASN A 45 10.92 -4.64 -9.59
N LEU A 46 11.48 -5.84 -9.40
CA LEU A 46 11.79 -6.76 -10.49
C LEU A 46 10.52 -7.57 -10.80
N ASN A 47 9.68 -7.03 -11.67
CA ASN A 47 8.50 -7.70 -12.23
C ASN A 47 8.85 -8.37 -13.56
#